data_AF-A0A2E5JSC2-F1
#
_entry.id   AF-A0A2E5JSC2-F1
#
_cell.length_a   1.000
_cell.length_b   1.000
_cell.length_c   1.000
_cell.angle_alpha   90.00
_cell.angle_beta   90.00
_cell.angle_gamma   90.00
#
_symmetry.space_group_name_H-M   'P 1'
#
loop_
_entity.id
_entity.type
_entity.pdbx_description
1 polymer ?
#
loop_
_entity_poly.entity_id
_entity_poly.type
_entity_poly.pdbx_seq_one_letter_code
_entity_poly.pdbx_strand_id
1 'polypeptide(L)'
;MDIPFNVKERPDTGLYNGKLGIWLFLASEVMLFGGLFSAYIFLRTGVDNWPPGTKYLDVPLATLNTLFLISSSVTMVMSWASLKLNDFKKFKLYSGVTLLFAFGFLVIKYFEYTAKFSHHYYPSTNNFLGIYFTMTGLHVLHVIGGIIVIGYFFGPGSKMWNTDPERFTNRIEIVGLYWHFVDLVWIFLFPVLYLL
;
A
#
# COMPACT_ATOMS: atom_id res chain seq x y z
N MET A 1 -24.22 18.61 -14.55
CA MET A 1 -24.14 19.19 -13.20
C MET A 1 -22.69 19.14 -12.77
N ASP A 2 -22.00 20.28 -12.78
CA ASP A 2 -20.68 20.37 -12.16
C ASP A 2 -20.86 20.41 -10.65
N ILE A 3 -20.40 19.34 -9.99
CA ILE A 3 -20.42 19.26 -8.53
C ILE A 3 -19.31 20.19 -8.01
N PRO A 4 -19.64 21.23 -7.23
CA PRO A 4 -18.66 22.20 -6.76
C PRO A 4 -17.56 21.55 -5.89
N PHE A 5 -16.35 22.13 -5.93
CA PHE A 5 -15.17 21.75 -5.13
C PHE A 5 -14.55 20.36 -5.40
N ASN A 6 -14.83 19.76 -6.56
CA ASN A 6 -14.11 18.56 -7.03
C ASN A 6 -12.74 18.88 -7.66
N VAL A 7 -12.56 20.10 -8.14
CA VAL A 7 -11.33 20.58 -8.80
C VAL A 7 -10.84 21.86 -8.11
N LYS A 8 -11.76 22.79 -7.82
CA LYS A 8 -11.45 24.03 -7.09
C LYS A 8 -11.30 23.78 -5.59
N GLU A 9 -10.31 24.42 -5.00
CA GLU A 9 -10.08 24.41 -3.55
C GLU A 9 -11.22 25.13 -2.81
N ARG A 10 -11.54 24.67 -1.60
CA ARG A 10 -12.46 25.39 -0.72
C ARG A 10 -11.78 26.61 -0.11
N PRO A 11 -12.48 27.75 0.05
CA PRO A 11 -11.95 28.93 0.72
C PRO A 11 -11.50 28.65 2.17
N ASP A 12 -12.22 27.77 2.87
CA ASP A 12 -12.02 27.54 4.30
C ASP A 12 -10.83 26.62 4.60
N THR A 13 -10.59 25.62 3.73
CA THR A 13 -9.58 24.59 3.97
C THR A 13 -8.41 24.65 3.00
N GLY A 14 -8.49 25.44 1.92
CA GLY A 14 -7.48 25.48 0.85
C GLY A 14 -7.32 24.14 0.12
N LEU A 15 -8.26 23.20 0.27
CA LEU A 15 -8.18 21.85 -0.28
C LEU A 15 -9.49 21.51 -1.01
N TYR A 16 -9.40 20.74 -2.09
CA TYR A 16 -10.58 20.19 -2.76
C TYR A 16 -11.09 18.94 -2.03
N ASN A 17 -12.38 18.61 -2.21
CA ASN A 17 -13.07 17.59 -1.41
C ASN A 17 -12.38 16.22 -1.43
N GLY A 18 -11.87 15.80 -2.59
CA GLY A 18 -11.19 14.52 -2.74
C GLY A 18 -9.91 14.42 -1.89
N LYS A 19 -9.15 15.51 -1.76
CA LYS A 19 -7.92 15.56 -0.98
C LYS A 19 -8.20 15.49 0.52
N LEU A 20 -9.23 16.20 1.01
CA LEU A 20 -9.67 16.06 2.40
C LEU A 20 -10.18 14.64 2.71
N GLY A 21 -10.97 14.05 1.80
CA GLY A 21 -11.50 12.71 1.97
C GLY A 21 -10.41 11.65 2.10
N ILE A 22 -9.38 11.71 1.25
CA ILE A 22 -8.27 10.75 1.36
C ILE A 22 -7.47 10.95 2.64
N TRP A 23 -7.19 12.17 3.08
CA TRP A 23 -6.46 12.39 4.34
C TRP A 23 -7.21 11.86 5.56
N LEU A 24 -8.54 12.04 5.62
CA LEU A 24 -9.37 11.45 6.68
C LEU A 24 -9.35 9.92 6.64
N PHE A 25 -9.45 9.33 5.44
CA PHE A 25 -9.35 7.89 5.27
C PHE A 25 -7.97 7.36 5.69
N LEU A 26 -6.88 8.01 5.30
CA LEU A 26 -5.52 7.65 5.73
C LEU A 26 -5.36 7.74 7.24
N ALA A 27 -5.95 8.76 7.89
CA ALA A 27 -5.94 8.88 9.34
C ALA A 27 -6.66 7.69 10.01
N SER A 28 -7.79 7.23 9.48
CA SER A 28 -8.45 6.03 10.00
C SER A 28 -7.62 4.76 9.83
N GLU A 29 -6.90 4.63 8.72
CA GLU A 29 -6.01 3.49 8.48
C GLU A 29 -4.80 3.50 9.44
N VAL A 30 -4.24 4.67 9.74
CA VAL A 30 -3.20 4.81 10.78
C VAL A 30 -3.70 4.28 12.13
N MET A 31 -4.94 4.61 12.52
CA MET A 31 -5.51 4.13 13.76
C MET A 31 -5.72 2.60 13.74
N LEU A 32 -6.20 2.07 12.61
CA LEU A 32 -6.41 0.64 12.43
C LEU A 32 -5.10 -0.14 12.57
N PHE A 33 -4.06 0.25 11.83
CA PHE A 33 -2.76 -0.43 11.90
C PHE A 33 -2.06 -0.15 13.24
N GLY A 34 -2.20 1.06 13.78
CA GLY A 34 -1.67 1.44 15.09
C GLY A 34 -2.23 0.57 16.22
N GLY A 35 -3.51 0.20 16.17
CA GLY A 35 -4.12 -0.76 17.08
C GLY A 35 -3.50 -2.15 16.98
N LEU A 36 -3.28 -2.65 15.75
CA LEU A 36 -2.63 -3.94 15.50
C LEU A 36 -1.16 -3.96 15.94
N PHE A 37 -0.41 -2.89 15.68
CA PHE A 37 0.96 -2.74 16.17
C PHE A 37 1.02 -2.72 17.70
N SER A 38 0.09 -2.01 18.34
CA SER A 38 -0.02 -2.00 19.81
C SER A 38 -0.29 -3.41 20.35
N ALA A 39 -1.22 -4.14 19.74
CA ALA A 39 -1.52 -5.52 20.11
C ALA A 39 -0.29 -6.44 19.97
N TYR A 40 0.50 -6.30 18.89
CA TYR A 40 1.75 -7.03 18.73
C TYR A 40 2.74 -6.76 19.87
N ILE A 41 2.95 -5.49 20.22
CA ILE A 41 3.87 -5.10 21.30
C ILE A 41 3.44 -5.72 22.63
N PHE A 42 2.14 -5.62 22.99
CA PHE A 42 1.62 -6.22 24.22
C PHE A 42 1.81 -7.73 24.28
N LEU A 43 1.52 -8.44 23.18
CA LEU A 43 1.73 -9.89 23.10
C LEU A 43 3.22 -10.24 23.24
N ARG A 44 4.10 -9.47 22.60
CA ARG A 44 5.55 -9.67 22.63
C ARG A 44 6.15 -9.43 24.02
N THR A 45 5.72 -8.39 24.73
CA THR A 45 6.21 -8.08 26.09
C THR A 45 5.59 -8.96 27.16
N GLY A 46 4.47 -9.62 26.87
CA GLY A 46 3.71 -10.43 27.83
C GLY A 46 4.25 -11.84 28.06
N VAL A 47 5.29 -12.26 27.34
CA VAL A 47 5.91 -13.59 27.48
C VAL A 47 7.43 -13.52 27.43
N ASP A 48 8.10 -14.27 28.30
CA ASP A 48 9.57 -14.26 28.42
C ASP A 48 10.27 -14.94 27.23
N ASN A 49 9.64 -15.98 26.65
CA ASN A 49 10.15 -16.74 25.51
C ASN A 49 9.23 -16.57 24.30
N TRP A 50 9.45 -15.51 23.53
CA TRP A 50 8.76 -15.32 22.26
C TRP A 50 9.42 -16.14 21.14
N PRO A 51 8.65 -16.79 20.25
CA PRO A 51 9.21 -17.57 19.15
C PRO A 51 10.09 -16.68 18.26
N PRO A 52 11.34 -17.07 17.95
CA PRO A 52 12.17 -16.29 17.04
C PRO A 52 11.54 -16.29 15.64
N GLY A 53 11.10 -15.12 15.17
CA GLY A 53 10.51 -14.93 13.84
C GLY A 53 11.42 -15.42 12.72
N THR A 54 12.74 -15.33 12.90
CA THR A 54 13.78 -15.82 11.99
C THR A 54 13.70 -17.32 11.69
N LYS A 55 13.07 -18.13 12.55
CA LYS A 55 12.85 -19.56 12.28
C LYS A 55 11.74 -19.81 11.25
N TYR A 56 10.88 -18.82 11.02
CA TYR A 56 9.67 -18.92 10.20
C TYR A 56 9.68 -17.95 9.00
N LEU A 57 10.66 -17.05 8.93
CA LEU A 57 10.67 -15.90 8.02
C LEU A 57 12.00 -15.81 7.27
N ASP A 58 11.90 -15.72 5.95
CA ASP A 58 13.05 -15.51 5.06
C ASP A 58 13.30 -14.00 4.90
N VAL A 59 14.34 -13.50 5.58
CA VAL A 59 14.71 -12.08 5.61
C VAL A 59 15.18 -11.58 4.23
N PRO A 60 16.01 -12.31 3.46
CA PRO A 60 16.33 -11.95 2.08
C PRO A 60 15.11 -11.74 1.17
N LEU A 61 14.16 -12.68 1.16
CA LEU A 61 12.95 -12.56 0.34
C LEU A 61 12.08 -11.37 0.78
N ALA A 62 11.98 -11.13 2.08
CA ALA A 62 11.24 -9.99 2.61
C ALA A 62 11.93 -8.64 2.33
N THR A 63 13.26 -8.59 2.32
CA THR A 63 14.04 -7.40 1.94
C THR A 63 13.84 -7.07 0.46
N LEU A 64 13.84 -8.09 -0.40
CA LEU A 64 13.59 -7.92 -1.83
C LEU A 64 12.16 -7.41 -2.10
N ASN A 65 11.17 -7.90 -1.35
CA ASN A 65 9.81 -7.36 -1.39
C ASN A 65 9.73 -5.88 -1.00
N THR A 66 10.42 -5.50 0.07
CA THR A 66 10.48 -4.10 0.52
C THR A 66 11.13 -3.21 -0.54
N LEU A 67 12.18 -3.70 -1.22
CA LEU A 67 12.81 -2.97 -2.32
C LEU A 67 11.86 -2.79 -3.51
N PHE A 68 11.04 -3.79 -3.84
CA PHE A 68 10.01 -3.65 -4.86
C PHE A 68 8.96 -2.59 -4.50
N LEU A 69 8.47 -2.59 -3.25
CA LEU A 69 7.48 -1.60 -2.82
C LEU A 69 8.04 -0.18 -2.83
N ILE A 70 9.24 0.04 -2.28
CA ILE A 70 9.89 1.36 -2.29
C ILE A 70 10.10 1.84 -3.73
N SER A 71 10.56 0.96 -4.62
CA SER A 71 10.73 1.27 -6.04
C SER A 71 9.39 1.62 -6.70
N SER A 72 8.32 0.90 -6.37
CA SER A 72 6.96 1.16 -6.86
C SER A 72 6.41 2.51 -6.40
N SER A 73 6.78 2.94 -5.19
CA SER A 73 6.46 4.25 -4.65
C SER A 73 7.09 5.36 -5.48
N VAL A 74 8.39 5.25 -5.75
CA VAL A 74 9.11 6.25 -6.56
C VAL A 74 8.51 6.34 -7.95
N THR A 75 8.16 5.21 -8.58
CA THR A 75 7.53 5.21 -9.90
C THR A 75 6.12 5.81 -9.87
N MET A 76 5.37 5.68 -8.78
CA MET A 76 4.06 6.32 -8.65
C MET A 76 4.16 7.86 -8.59
N VAL A 77 5.15 8.42 -7.87
CA VAL A 77 5.41 9.87 -7.87
C VAL A 77 5.80 10.35 -9.28
N MET A 78 6.69 9.62 -9.95
CA MET A 78 7.12 9.95 -11.31
C MET A 78 5.95 9.90 -12.31
N SER A 79 5.00 8.98 -12.10
CA SER A 79 3.78 8.88 -12.88
C SER A 79 2.92 10.14 -12.76
N TRP A 80 2.67 10.60 -11.53
CA TRP A 80 1.94 11.85 -11.29
C TRP A 80 2.68 13.08 -11.82
N ALA A 81 4.00 13.17 -11.61
CA ALA A 81 4.81 14.27 -12.12
C ALA A 81 4.78 14.34 -13.64
N SER A 82 4.74 13.20 -14.33
CA SER A 82 4.63 13.13 -15.79
C SER A 82 3.29 13.70 -16.29
N LEU A 83 2.19 13.50 -15.54
CA LEU A 83 0.91 14.13 -15.86
C LEU A 83 0.96 15.65 -15.70
N LYS A 84 1.62 16.16 -14.65
CA LYS A 84 1.83 17.59 -14.48
C LYS A 84 2.66 18.22 -15.61
N LEU A 85 3.57 17.45 -16.21
CA LEU A 85 4.36 17.83 -17.38
C LEU A 85 3.64 17.57 -18.72
N ASN A 86 2.36 17.18 -18.71
CA ASN A 86 1.56 16.80 -19.88
C ASN A 86 2.16 15.63 -20.71
N ASP A 87 3.01 14.80 -20.12
CA ASP A 87 3.63 13.63 -20.77
C ASP A 87 2.87 12.34 -20.42
N PHE A 88 1.78 12.09 -21.15
CA PHE A 88 0.91 10.94 -20.92
C PHE A 88 1.58 9.59 -21.23
N LYS A 89 2.57 9.57 -22.14
CA LYS A 89 3.30 8.34 -22.45
C LYS A 89 4.13 7.89 -21.26
N LYS A 90 4.82 8.82 -20.59
CA LYS A 90 5.56 8.53 -19.37
C LYS A 90 4.65 8.16 -18.20
N PHE A 91 3.48 8.79 -18.08
CA PHE A 91 2.47 8.37 -17.09
C PHE A 91 2.12 6.88 -17.24
N LYS A 92 1.83 6.41 -18.47
CA LYS A 92 1.53 4.99 -18.71
C LYS A 92 2.73 4.10 -18.40
N LEU A 93 3.94 4.50 -18.81
CA LEU A 93 5.14 3.73 -18.50
C LEU A 93 5.32 3.56 -16.99
N TYR A 94 5.33 4.65 -16.23
CA TYR A 94 5.56 4.60 -14.79
C TYR A 94 4.42 3.92 -14.02
N SER A 95 3.16 4.16 -14.38
CA SER A 95 2.02 3.44 -13.78
C SER A 95 2.08 1.94 -14.05
N GLY A 96 2.50 1.55 -15.26
CA GLY A 96 2.70 0.14 -15.62
C GLY A 96 3.83 -0.51 -14.82
N VAL A 97 4.94 0.21 -14.60
CA VAL A 97 6.04 -0.26 -13.75
C VAL A 97 5.60 -0.39 -12.28
N THR A 98 4.84 0.57 -11.75
CA THR A 98 4.26 0.47 -10.40
C THR A 98 3.40 -0.78 -10.26
N LEU A 99 2.51 -1.06 -11.23
CA LEU A 99 1.69 -2.26 -11.22
C LEU A 99 2.54 -3.53 -11.29
N LEU A 100 3.59 -3.56 -12.11
CA LEU A 100 4.50 -4.71 -12.21
C LEU A 100 5.16 -5.02 -10.87
N PHE A 101 5.69 -4.01 -10.18
CA PHE A 101 6.29 -4.20 -8.85
C PHE A 101 5.27 -4.63 -7.81
N ALA A 102 4.05 -4.09 -7.87
CA ALA A 102 2.96 -4.50 -6.99
C ALA A 102 2.57 -5.97 -7.17
N PHE A 103 2.46 -6.44 -8.42
CA PHE A 103 2.23 -7.86 -8.70
C PHE A 103 3.41 -8.73 -8.26
N GLY A 104 4.65 -8.26 -8.47
CA GLY A 104 5.86 -8.94 -7.99
C GLY A 104 5.82 -9.18 -6.47
N PHE A 105 5.44 -8.15 -5.71
CA PHE A 105 5.24 -8.25 -4.27
C PHE A 105 4.20 -9.31 -3.91
N LEU A 106 3.03 -9.32 -4.57
CA LEU A 106 1.98 -10.31 -4.32
C LEU A 106 2.44 -11.74 -4.64
N VAL A 107 3.18 -11.94 -5.73
CA VAL A 107 3.70 -13.25 -6.14
C VAL A 107 4.66 -13.80 -5.07
N ILE A 108 5.61 -13.00 -4.62
CA ILE A 108 6.56 -13.44 -3.57
C ILE A 108 5.81 -13.73 -2.27
N LYS A 109 4.84 -12.89 -1.90
CA LYS A 109 4.02 -13.13 -0.70
C LYS A 109 3.18 -14.40 -0.80
N TYR A 110 2.64 -14.69 -1.97
CA TYR A 110 1.91 -15.92 -2.24
C TYR A 110 2.79 -17.16 -2.04
N PHE A 111 4.03 -17.13 -2.55
CA PHE A 111 4.99 -18.22 -2.33
C PHE A 111 5.37 -18.36 -0.84
N GLU A 112 5.61 -17.25 -0.15
CA GLU A 112 5.93 -17.26 1.29
C GLU A 112 4.78 -17.85 2.11
N TYR A 113 3.53 -17.49 1.81
CA TYR A 113 2.35 -18.04 2.48
C TYR A 113 2.16 -19.52 2.19
N THR A 114 2.30 -19.93 0.93
CA THR A 114 2.14 -21.33 0.52
C THR A 114 3.18 -22.22 1.19
N ALA A 115 4.45 -21.77 1.26
CA ALA A 115 5.50 -22.48 1.99
C ALA A 115 5.19 -22.59 3.50
N LYS A 116 4.59 -21.56 4.11
CA LYS A 116 4.19 -21.64 5.52
C LYS A 116 3.06 -22.63 5.77
N PHE A 117 2.07 -22.65 4.88
CA PHE A 117 0.96 -23.60 4.98
C PHE A 117 1.42 -25.04 4.75
N SER A 118 2.39 -25.29 3.85
CA SER A 118 2.96 -26.63 3.65
C SER A 118 3.75 -27.12 4.86
N HIS A 119 4.35 -26.23 5.64
CA HIS A 119 5.00 -26.53 6.92
C HIS A 119 4.04 -26.59 8.13
N HIS A 120 2.72 -26.59 7.89
CA HIS A 120 1.68 -26.59 8.93
C HIS A 120 1.73 -25.40 9.90
N TYR A 121 2.27 -24.26 9.47
CA TYR A 121 2.23 -23.01 10.22
C TYR A 121 0.94 -22.25 9.92
N TYR A 122 -0.08 -22.50 10.73
CA TYR A 122 -1.38 -21.85 10.63
C TYR A 122 -1.50 -20.66 11.60
N PRO A 123 -2.42 -19.72 11.34
CA PRO A 123 -2.73 -18.65 12.30
C PRO A 123 -3.11 -19.16 13.70
N SER A 124 -3.65 -20.38 13.80
CA SER A 124 -4.04 -21.02 15.06
C SER A 124 -2.88 -21.69 15.81
N THR A 125 -1.71 -21.83 15.19
CA THR A 125 -0.59 -22.59 15.78
C THR A 125 0.10 -21.82 16.92
N ASN A 126 0.19 -20.49 16.82
CA ASN A 126 0.79 -19.63 17.84
C ASN A 126 0.29 -18.20 17.69
N ASN A 127 0.20 -17.47 18.80
CA ASN A 127 -0.08 -16.03 18.85
C ASN A 127 0.79 -15.21 17.88
N PHE A 128 2.09 -15.55 17.73
CA PHE A 128 2.96 -14.87 16.75
C PHE A 128 2.47 -15.05 15.30
N LEU A 129 2.09 -16.27 14.92
CA LEU A 129 1.59 -16.55 13.57
C LEU A 129 0.20 -15.92 13.37
N GLY A 130 -0.65 -15.94 14.39
CA GLY A 130 -1.95 -15.27 14.37
C GLY A 130 -1.83 -13.78 14.05
N ILE A 131 -1.06 -13.03 14.84
CA ILE A 131 -0.87 -11.59 14.63
C ILE A 131 -0.12 -11.29 13.32
N TYR A 132 0.88 -12.12 12.96
CA TYR A 132 1.60 -12.03 11.69
C TYR A 132 0.61 -12.11 10.51
N PHE A 133 -0.19 -13.18 10.42
CA PHE A 133 -1.12 -13.38 9.30
C PHE A 133 -2.21 -12.30 9.26
N THR A 134 -2.69 -11.82 10.41
CA THR A 134 -3.65 -10.71 10.45
C THR A 134 -3.04 -9.43 9.89
N MET A 135 -1.86 -9.02 10.34
CA MET A 135 -1.22 -7.77 9.89
C MET A 135 -0.79 -7.84 8.43
N THR A 136 -0.08 -8.90 8.02
CA THR A 136 0.37 -9.05 6.63
C THR A 136 -0.80 -9.32 5.68
N GLY A 137 -1.80 -10.09 6.11
CA GLY A 137 -3.00 -10.38 5.31
C GLY A 137 -3.82 -9.11 5.06
N LEU A 138 -4.04 -8.30 6.09
CA LEU A 138 -4.73 -7.03 5.92
C LEU A 138 -3.94 -6.08 5.02
N HIS A 139 -2.62 -6.02 5.17
CA HIS A 139 -1.79 -5.22 4.27
C HIS A 139 -1.88 -5.70 2.81
N VAL A 140 -1.84 -7.02 2.55
CA VAL A 140 -2.03 -7.57 1.21
C VAL A 140 -3.39 -7.19 0.61
N LEU A 141 -4.46 -7.18 1.42
CA LEU A 141 -5.77 -6.71 0.96
C LEU A 141 -5.73 -5.24 0.53
N HIS A 142 -5.02 -4.38 1.26
CA HIS A 142 -4.82 -2.97 0.88
C HIS A 142 -4.02 -2.84 -0.43
N VAL A 143 -2.93 -3.61 -0.59
CA VAL A 143 -2.15 -3.64 -1.84
C VAL A 143 -3.03 -4.06 -3.02
N ILE A 144 -3.86 -5.09 -2.87
CA ILE A 144 -4.82 -5.52 -3.90
C ILE A 144 -5.80 -4.39 -4.24
N GLY A 145 -6.35 -3.72 -3.22
CA GLY A 145 -7.22 -2.55 -3.42
C GLY A 145 -6.54 -1.45 -4.24
N GLY A 146 -5.28 -1.13 -3.90
CA GLY A 146 -4.49 -0.15 -4.65
C GLY A 146 -4.20 -0.59 -6.10
N ILE A 147 -3.88 -1.86 -6.33
CA ILE A 147 -3.68 -2.42 -7.68
C ILE A 147 -4.95 -2.26 -8.53
N ILE A 148 -6.12 -2.54 -7.97
CA ILE A 148 -7.40 -2.40 -8.66
C ILE A 148 -7.61 -0.94 -9.07
N VAL A 149 -7.37 0.01 -8.15
CA VAL A 149 -7.57 1.44 -8.42
C VAL A 149 -6.56 1.96 -9.44
N ILE A 150 -5.27 1.64 -9.29
CA ILE A 150 -4.23 2.02 -10.25
C ILE A 150 -4.51 1.39 -11.62
N GLY A 151 -4.89 0.11 -11.65
CA GLY A 151 -5.27 -0.62 -12.86
C GLY A 151 -6.47 0.01 -13.57
N TYR A 152 -7.47 0.47 -12.83
CA TYR A 152 -8.60 1.21 -13.38
C TYR A 152 -8.15 2.51 -14.07
N PHE A 153 -7.28 3.30 -13.45
CA PHE A 153 -6.78 4.54 -14.05
C PHE A 153 -5.76 4.32 -15.18
N PHE A 154 -5.01 3.23 -15.14
CA PHE A 154 -4.12 2.81 -16.22
C PHE A 154 -4.91 2.36 -17.47
N GLY A 155 -6.01 1.63 -17.27
CA GLY A 155 -6.86 1.09 -18.34
C GLY A 155 -8.03 2.02 -18.71
N PRO A 156 -9.27 1.71 -18.30
CA PRO A 156 -10.48 2.43 -18.74
C PRO A 156 -10.52 3.89 -18.30
N GLY A 157 -10.02 4.22 -17.11
CA GLY A 157 -9.98 5.57 -16.57
C GLY A 157 -9.05 6.50 -17.32
N SER A 158 -8.11 5.96 -18.10
CA SER A 158 -7.15 6.73 -18.90
C SER A 158 -7.82 7.60 -19.98
N LYS A 159 -9.07 7.27 -20.38
CA LYS A 159 -9.88 8.08 -21.30
C LYS A 159 -10.20 9.48 -20.74
N MET A 160 -10.28 9.62 -19.42
CA MET A 160 -10.58 10.88 -18.74
C MET A 160 -9.50 11.94 -18.94
N TRP A 161 -8.27 11.53 -19.29
CA TRP A 161 -7.21 12.46 -19.66
C TRP A 161 -7.59 13.36 -20.84
N ASN A 162 -8.36 12.84 -21.81
CA ASN A 162 -8.74 13.61 -23.00
C ASN A 162 -9.93 14.56 -22.75
N THR A 163 -10.75 14.29 -21.72
CA THR A 163 -11.92 15.11 -21.39
C THR A 163 -11.60 16.16 -20.33
N ASP A 164 -10.95 15.77 -19.24
CA ASP A 164 -10.61 16.62 -18.09
C ASP A 164 -9.23 16.27 -17.52
N PRO A 165 -8.13 16.77 -18.13
CA PRO A 165 -6.75 16.46 -17.71
C PRO A 165 -6.45 16.85 -16.25
N GLU A 166 -6.98 17.99 -15.80
CA GLU A 166 -6.75 18.51 -14.45
C GLU A 166 -7.41 17.62 -13.39
N ARG A 167 -8.68 17.23 -13.62
CA ARG A 167 -9.41 16.33 -12.73
C ARG A 167 -8.78 14.94 -12.68
N PHE A 168 -8.29 14.44 -13.81
CA PHE A 168 -7.56 13.18 -13.87
C PHE A 168 -6.27 13.26 -13.04
N THR A 169 -5.47 14.31 -13.21
CA THR A 169 -4.23 14.52 -12.46
C THR A 169 -4.46 14.57 -10.95
N ASN A 170 -5.51 15.28 -10.50
CA ASN A 170 -5.87 15.36 -9.08
C ASN A 170 -6.31 13.99 -8.53
N ARG A 171 -7.03 13.18 -9.32
CA ARG A 171 -7.37 11.80 -8.92
C ARG A 171 -6.14 10.92 -8.80
N ILE A 172 -5.18 11.02 -9.72
CA ILE A 172 -3.93 10.26 -9.65
C ILE A 172 -3.09 10.67 -8.44
N GLU A 173 -3.11 11.96 -8.06
CA GLU A 173 -2.48 12.43 -6.80
C GLU A 173 -3.08 11.69 -5.59
N ILE A 174 -4.41 11.63 -5.50
CA ILE A 174 -5.11 10.92 -4.40
C ILE A 174 -4.73 9.44 -4.37
N VAL A 175 -4.70 8.78 -5.52
CA VAL A 175 -4.29 7.37 -5.63
C VAL A 175 -2.83 7.19 -5.22
N GLY A 176 -1.97 8.13 -5.59
CA GLY A 176 -0.57 8.16 -5.18
C GLY A 176 -0.43 8.27 -3.66
N LEU A 177 -1.15 9.19 -3.02
CA LEU A 177 -1.16 9.34 -1.55
C LEU A 177 -1.57 8.03 -0.84
N TYR A 178 -2.59 7.34 -1.36
CA TYR A 178 -2.97 6.01 -0.85
C TYR A 178 -1.84 4.99 -1.02
N TRP A 179 -1.24 4.91 -2.20
CA TRP A 179 -0.17 3.96 -2.50
C TRP A 179 1.06 4.17 -1.61
N HIS A 180 1.50 5.42 -1.45
CA HIS A 180 2.61 5.78 -0.56
C HIS A 180 2.32 5.41 0.89
N PHE A 181 1.08 5.59 1.33
CA PHE A 181 0.69 5.20 2.68
C PHE A 181 0.78 3.69 2.89
N VAL A 182 0.27 2.90 1.95
CA VAL A 182 0.38 1.43 2.00
C VAL A 182 1.85 1.03 2.07
N ASP A 183 2.72 1.60 1.22
CA ASP A 183 4.16 1.34 1.26
C ASP A 183 4.80 1.71 2.61
N LEU A 184 4.42 2.86 3.19
CA LEU A 184 4.91 3.31 4.49
C LEU A 184 4.54 2.33 5.59
N VAL A 185 3.30 1.80 5.61
CA VAL A 185 2.89 0.78 6.59
C VAL A 185 3.78 -0.46 6.46
N TRP A 186 4.13 -0.88 5.25
CA TRP A 186 5.03 -2.02 5.05
C TRP A 186 6.44 -1.78 5.59
N ILE A 187 6.98 -0.57 5.42
CA ILE A 187 8.30 -0.18 5.94
C ILE A 187 8.37 -0.32 7.46
N PHE A 188 7.27 -0.12 8.18
CA PHE A 188 7.21 -0.39 9.63
C PHE A 188 6.92 -1.86 9.95
N LEU A 189 6.06 -2.50 9.17
CA LEU A 189 5.67 -3.89 9.38
C LEU A 189 6.87 -4.84 9.22
N PHE A 190 7.71 -4.61 8.21
CA PHE A 190 8.87 -5.46 7.93
C PHE A 190 9.84 -5.54 9.12
N PRO A 191 10.42 -4.46 9.67
CA PRO A 191 11.29 -4.54 10.84
C PRO A 191 10.60 -5.12 12.07
N VAL A 192 9.34 -4.74 12.32
CA VAL A 192 8.62 -5.16 13.53
C VAL A 192 8.35 -6.66 13.56
N LEU A 193 8.06 -7.29 12.42
CA LEU A 193 7.76 -8.71 12.35
C LEU A 193 8.96 -9.59 11.95
N TYR A 194 9.89 -9.08 11.13
CA TYR A 194 11.01 -9.86 10.58
C TYR A 194 12.32 -9.67 11.34
N LEU A 195 12.53 -8.53 12.01
CA LEU A 195 13.80 -8.22 12.69
C LEU A 195 13.71 -8.20 14.23
N LEU A 196 12.54 -7.92 14.80
CA LEU A 196 12.29 -7.88 16.26
C LEU A 196 11.65 -9.18 16.79
#